data_AF-A0AAX4LF58-F1
#
_entry.id   AF-A0AAX4LF58-F1
#
_cell.length_a   1.000
_cell.length_b   1.000
_cell.length_c   1.000
_cell.angle_alpha   90.00
_cell.angle_beta   90.00
_cell.angle_gamma   90.00
#
_symmetry.space_group_name_H-M   'P 1'
#
loop_
_entity.id
_entity.type
_entity.pdbx_description
1 polymer ?
#
loop_
_entity_poly.entity_id
_entity_poly.type
_entity_poly.pdbx_seq_one_letter_code
_entity_poly.pdbx_strand_id
1 'polypeptide(L)'
;MAVSAKHDEFNHWWATEGDWVEEPNYRRNGMSGVQCVERNGKKLYVKRMTHHLFHSVRYPFGRPTIVREVAVIKELERAGVIVPKIVFGEAVKIVGEWRALLVTEDMAGFISIADWYARHAVSPYSDEVRQAMLKAVALAFKKMHSVNRQHGCCYVRHIYVKTEGKAEAGFLDLEKSRRRLRRDKAINHDFRQLEKYLEPIPKADWEQVKAYYYAM
;
A
#
# COMPACT_ATOMS: atom_id res chain seq x y z
N MET A 1 -27.85 -13.66 12.03
CA MET A 1 -28.09 -12.50 11.15
C MET A 1 -26.80 -11.85 10.65
N ALA A 2 -25.82 -11.49 11.50
CA ALA A 2 -24.59 -10.80 11.07
C ALA A 2 -23.67 -11.58 10.10
N VAL A 3 -23.62 -12.92 10.19
CA VAL A 3 -22.83 -13.76 9.28
C VAL A 3 -23.43 -13.79 7.87
N SER A 4 -24.77 -13.75 7.74
CA SER A 4 -25.45 -13.66 6.44
C SER A 4 -25.13 -12.34 5.77
N ALA A 5 -25.32 -11.22 6.48
CA ALA A 5 -25.08 -9.88 5.92
C ALA A 5 -23.64 -9.69 5.42
N LYS A 6 -22.63 -10.20 6.14
CA LYS A 6 -21.22 -10.17 5.68
C LYS A 6 -20.97 -11.04 4.46
N HIS A 7 -21.64 -12.19 4.36
CA HIS A 7 -21.53 -13.07 3.20
C HIS A 7 -22.23 -12.45 1.97
N ASP A 8 -23.38 -11.80 2.18
CA ASP A 8 -24.12 -11.07 1.15
C ASP A 8 -23.30 -9.88 0.64
N GLU A 9 -22.70 -9.09 1.55
CA GLU A 9 -21.80 -7.99 1.19
C GLU A 9 -20.54 -8.49 0.47
N PHE A 10 -19.95 -9.62 0.90
CA PHE A 10 -18.83 -10.26 0.22
C PHE A 10 -19.20 -10.61 -1.22
N ASN A 11 -20.32 -11.32 -1.43
CA ASN A 11 -20.77 -11.74 -2.75
C ASN A 11 -21.08 -10.54 -3.64
N HIS A 12 -21.64 -9.48 -3.06
CA HIS A 12 -21.91 -8.25 -3.76
C HIS A 12 -20.63 -7.58 -4.26
N TRP A 13 -19.60 -7.44 -3.43
CA TRP A 13 -18.30 -6.92 -3.88
C TRP A 13 -17.61 -7.85 -4.86
N TRP A 14 -17.70 -9.17 -4.64
CA TRP A 14 -17.09 -10.18 -5.50
C TRP A 14 -17.58 -10.05 -6.94
N ALA A 15 -18.89 -9.86 -7.12
CA ALA A 15 -19.56 -9.75 -8.41
C ALA A 15 -19.40 -8.38 -9.11
N THR A 16 -18.73 -7.40 -8.49
CA THR A 16 -18.52 -6.09 -9.14
C THR A 16 -17.66 -6.25 -10.39
N GLU A 17 -17.92 -5.48 -11.43
CA GLU A 17 -17.10 -5.44 -12.65
C GLU A 17 -16.63 -4.01 -12.91
N GLY A 18 -15.46 -3.88 -13.53
CA GLY A 18 -14.87 -2.59 -13.90
C GLY A 18 -13.56 -2.78 -14.64
N ASP A 19 -12.85 -1.68 -14.87
CA ASP A 19 -11.64 -1.68 -15.67
C ASP A 19 -10.49 -2.35 -14.92
N TRP A 20 -9.73 -3.18 -15.62
CA TRP A 20 -8.53 -3.79 -15.05
C TRP A 20 -7.44 -2.74 -14.86
N VAL A 21 -6.97 -2.61 -13.62
CA VAL A 21 -5.78 -1.81 -13.27
C VAL A 21 -4.57 -2.73 -13.11
N GLU A 22 -4.79 -3.91 -12.55
CA GLU A 22 -3.84 -5.01 -12.53
C GLU A 22 -4.58 -6.25 -13.03
N GLU A 23 -4.19 -6.75 -14.21
CA GLU A 23 -4.81 -7.94 -14.80
C GLU A 23 -4.64 -9.18 -13.89
N PRO A 24 -5.54 -10.17 -13.99
CA PRO A 24 -5.42 -11.43 -13.27
C PRO A 24 -4.06 -12.11 -13.48
N ASN A 25 -3.24 -12.11 -12.43
CA ASN A 25 -1.95 -12.76 -12.39
C ASN A 25 -2.10 -14.14 -11.73
N TYR A 26 -1.83 -15.20 -12.49
CA TYR A 26 -1.96 -16.59 -12.04
C TYR A 26 -0.60 -17.13 -11.60
N ARG A 27 -0.49 -17.53 -10.32
CA ARG A 27 0.74 -18.11 -9.76
C ARG A 27 0.43 -19.17 -8.72
N ARG A 28 1.19 -20.29 -8.77
CA ARG A 28 1.19 -21.35 -7.74
C ARG A 28 -0.23 -21.76 -7.30
N ASN A 29 -1.11 -21.96 -8.29
CA ASN A 29 -2.52 -22.35 -8.18
C ASN A 29 -3.50 -21.27 -7.64
N GLY A 30 -3.05 -20.02 -7.51
CA GLY A 30 -3.91 -18.90 -7.17
C GLY A 30 -3.93 -17.81 -8.23
N MET A 31 -4.86 -16.88 -8.08
CA MET A 31 -4.99 -15.68 -8.90
C MET A 31 -5.04 -14.44 -7.99
N SER A 32 -4.47 -13.34 -8.45
CA SER A 32 -4.68 -11.99 -7.90
C SER A 32 -4.95 -11.02 -9.05
N GLY A 33 -5.89 -10.10 -8.87
CA GLY A 33 -6.13 -9.02 -9.83
C GLY A 33 -6.82 -7.83 -9.16
N VAL A 34 -6.70 -6.66 -9.77
CA VAL A 34 -7.29 -5.40 -9.27
C VAL A 34 -8.13 -4.76 -10.36
N GLN A 35 -9.40 -4.53 -10.05
CA GLN A 35 -10.28 -3.71 -10.89
C GLN A 35 -10.53 -2.35 -10.24
N CYS A 36 -10.65 -1.32 -11.06
CA CYS A 36 -11.18 -0.04 -10.68
C CYS A 36 -12.68 -0.01 -10.98
N VAL A 37 -13.47 0.41 -10.00
CA VAL A 37 -14.92 0.56 -10.12
C VAL A 37 -15.33 1.93 -9.62
N GLU A 38 -16.35 2.52 -10.22
CA GLU A 38 -16.96 3.74 -9.72
C GLU A 38 -18.28 3.41 -9.02
N ARG A 39 -18.46 3.91 -7.80
CA ARG A 39 -19.66 3.67 -7.02
C ARG A 39 -20.02 4.88 -6.18
N ASN A 40 -21.24 5.39 -6.34
CA ASN A 40 -21.72 6.61 -5.67
C ASN A 40 -20.77 7.81 -5.86
N GLY A 41 -20.23 7.98 -7.07
CA GLY A 41 -19.26 9.04 -7.39
C GLY A 41 -17.89 8.88 -6.74
N LYS A 42 -17.58 7.71 -6.17
CA LYS A 42 -16.27 7.39 -5.62
C LYS A 42 -15.58 6.33 -6.46
N LYS A 43 -14.31 6.58 -6.78
CA LYS A 43 -13.40 5.60 -7.37
C LYS A 43 -12.91 4.63 -6.30
N LEU A 44 -13.07 3.34 -6.54
CA LEU A 44 -12.70 2.26 -5.64
C LEU A 44 -11.82 1.25 -6.37
N TYR A 45 -10.84 0.68 -5.66
CA TYR A 45 -10.04 -0.44 -6.16
C TYR A 45 -10.47 -1.72 -5.47
N VAL A 46 -10.83 -2.73 -6.27
CA VAL A 46 -11.26 -4.05 -5.81
C VAL A 46 -10.18 -5.07 -6.14
N LYS A 47 -9.36 -5.41 -5.15
CA LYS A 47 -8.36 -6.47 -5.25
C LYS A 47 -9.00 -7.81 -4.91
N ARG A 48 -9.02 -8.72 -5.88
CA ARG A 48 -9.56 -10.08 -5.76
C ARG A 48 -8.42 -11.07 -5.72
N MET A 49 -8.56 -12.09 -4.88
CA MET A 49 -7.66 -13.22 -4.89
C MET A 49 -8.39 -14.55 -4.72
N THR A 50 -7.95 -15.55 -5.46
CA THR A 50 -8.29 -16.96 -5.24
C THR A 50 -7.03 -17.75 -4.92
N HIS A 51 -7.07 -18.62 -3.90
CA HIS A 51 -5.94 -19.46 -3.46
C HIS A 51 -4.55 -18.80 -3.37
N HIS A 52 -4.49 -17.48 -3.20
CA HIS A 52 -3.25 -16.75 -3.00
C HIS A 52 -2.86 -16.79 -1.51
N LEU A 53 -2.13 -17.84 -1.13
CA LEU A 53 -1.88 -18.19 0.27
C LEU A 53 -0.45 -17.92 0.71
N PHE A 54 -0.29 -17.48 1.95
CA PHE A 54 0.98 -17.58 2.67
C PHE A 54 0.93 -18.72 3.69
N HIS A 55 2.08 -19.33 3.96
CA HIS A 55 2.24 -20.38 4.94
C HIS A 55 3.07 -19.89 6.13
N SER A 56 2.76 -20.38 7.31
CA SER A 56 3.52 -20.11 8.54
C SER A 56 3.26 -21.23 9.54
N VAL A 57 4.05 -21.30 10.63
CA VAL A 57 3.82 -22.28 11.71
C VAL A 57 2.38 -22.24 12.25
N ARG A 58 1.78 -21.05 12.34
CA ARG A 58 0.38 -20.88 12.76
C ARG A 58 -0.64 -21.30 11.69
N TYR A 59 -0.26 -21.28 10.42
CA TYR A 59 -1.13 -21.58 9.27
C TYR A 59 -0.43 -22.59 8.35
N PRO A 60 -0.27 -23.85 8.80
CA PRO A 60 0.44 -24.88 8.04
C PRO A 60 -0.30 -25.27 6.74
N PHE A 61 -1.62 -25.07 6.69
CA PHE A 61 -2.45 -25.29 5.50
C PHE A 61 -2.71 -24.01 4.68
N GLY A 62 -1.94 -22.96 4.95
CA GLY A 62 -2.04 -21.70 4.23
C GLY A 62 -3.18 -20.79 4.71
N ARG A 63 -3.00 -19.48 4.49
CA ARG A 63 -4.02 -18.46 4.74
C ARG A 63 -3.95 -17.38 3.66
N PRO A 64 -5.07 -16.76 3.24
CA PRO A 64 -5.04 -15.73 2.21
C PRO A 64 -4.18 -14.53 2.59
N THR A 65 -3.34 -14.06 1.66
CA THR A 65 -2.41 -12.93 1.89
C THR A 65 -3.15 -11.62 2.17
N ILE A 66 -4.31 -11.41 1.54
CA ILE A 66 -5.20 -10.24 1.75
C ILE A 66 -5.48 -10.01 3.24
N VAL A 67 -5.68 -11.08 4.03
CA VAL A 67 -5.97 -10.93 5.47
C VAL A 67 -4.81 -10.25 6.20
N ARG A 68 -3.57 -10.52 5.77
CA ARG A 68 -2.40 -9.82 6.31
C ARG A 68 -2.37 -8.38 5.84
N GLU A 69 -2.60 -8.14 4.56
CA GLU A 69 -2.59 -6.80 3.96
C GLU A 69 -3.62 -5.88 4.64
N VAL A 70 -4.85 -6.33 4.84
CA VAL A 70 -5.90 -5.64 5.61
C VAL A 70 -5.41 -5.29 7.03
N ALA A 71 -4.80 -6.26 7.72
CA ALA A 71 -4.29 -6.02 9.07
C ALA A 71 -3.12 -5.02 9.09
N VAL A 72 -2.26 -5.02 8.07
CA VAL A 72 -1.19 -4.04 7.91
C VAL A 72 -1.74 -2.64 7.71
N ILE A 73 -2.66 -2.47 6.75
CA ILE A 73 -3.24 -1.16 6.44
C ILE A 73 -3.89 -0.56 7.70
N LYS A 74 -4.71 -1.34 8.43
CA LYS A 74 -5.33 -0.88 9.69
C LYS A 74 -4.32 -0.55 10.79
N GLU A 75 -3.17 -1.20 10.82
CA GLU A 75 -2.12 -0.90 11.79
C GLU A 75 -1.37 0.38 11.43
N LEU A 76 -1.05 0.58 10.16
CA LEU A 76 -0.37 1.76 9.66
C LEU A 76 -1.26 3.00 9.74
N GLU A 77 -2.53 2.87 9.41
CA GLU A 77 -3.54 3.92 9.60
C GLU A 77 -3.59 4.37 11.07
N ARG A 78 -3.63 3.43 12.03
CA ARG A 78 -3.56 3.74 13.47
C ARG A 78 -2.24 4.38 13.89
N ALA A 79 -1.15 4.10 13.18
CA ALA A 79 0.13 4.78 13.37
C ALA A 79 0.19 6.17 12.68
N GLY A 80 -0.92 6.62 12.09
CA GLY A 80 -1.03 7.89 11.39
C GLY A 80 -0.35 7.93 10.03
N VAL A 81 0.04 6.77 9.49
CA VAL A 81 0.57 6.65 8.12
C VAL A 81 -0.59 6.78 7.15
N ILE A 82 -0.41 7.57 6.10
CA ILE A 82 -1.40 7.68 5.04
C ILE A 82 -1.32 6.40 4.19
N VAL A 83 -2.44 5.69 4.13
CA VAL A 83 -2.65 4.43 3.40
C VAL A 83 -4.07 4.44 2.81
N PRO A 84 -4.40 3.56 1.85
CA PRO A 84 -5.77 3.50 1.32
C PRO A 84 -6.78 3.18 2.41
N LYS A 85 -7.88 3.93 2.43
CA LYS A 85 -8.98 3.67 3.34
C LYS A 85 -9.69 2.40 2.91
N ILE A 86 -9.80 1.44 3.83
CA ILE A 86 -10.50 0.17 3.57
C ILE A 86 -12.02 0.42 3.62
N VAL A 87 -12.70 0.04 2.55
CA VAL A 87 -14.17 -0.04 2.50
C VAL A 87 -14.61 -1.44 2.92
N PHE A 88 -13.97 -2.48 2.38
CA PHE A 88 -14.27 -3.87 2.67
C PHE A 88 -12.99 -4.72 2.63
N GLY A 89 -12.88 -5.73 3.48
CA GLY A 89 -11.66 -6.53 3.56
C GLY A 89 -11.88 -7.84 4.30
N GLU A 90 -12.13 -8.92 3.56
CA GLU A 90 -12.48 -10.23 4.13
C GLU A 90 -11.94 -11.38 3.26
N ALA A 91 -11.84 -12.56 3.86
CA ALA A 91 -11.53 -13.79 3.15
C ALA A 91 -12.44 -14.93 3.62
N VAL A 92 -13.01 -15.65 2.68
CA VAL A 92 -13.96 -16.75 2.91
C VAL A 92 -13.50 -17.99 2.18
N LYS A 93 -13.86 -19.16 2.71
CA LYS A 93 -13.60 -20.45 2.05
C LYS A 93 -14.93 -21.00 1.56
N ILE A 94 -15.11 -21.08 0.24
CA ILE A 94 -16.34 -21.55 -0.42
C ILE A 94 -16.01 -22.85 -1.15
N VAL A 95 -16.65 -23.96 -0.77
CA VAL A 95 -16.44 -25.29 -1.39
C VAL A 95 -14.95 -25.66 -1.53
N GLY A 96 -14.17 -25.41 -0.48
CA GLY A 96 -12.73 -25.71 -0.48
C GLY A 96 -11.83 -24.62 -1.09
N GLU A 97 -12.39 -23.67 -1.84
CA GLU A 97 -11.67 -22.56 -2.46
C GLU A 97 -11.59 -21.33 -1.56
N TRP A 98 -10.38 -20.80 -1.38
CA TRP A 98 -10.20 -19.51 -0.72
C TRP A 98 -10.50 -18.38 -1.68
N ARG A 99 -11.41 -17.49 -1.30
CA ARG A 99 -11.70 -16.23 -1.97
C ARG A 99 -11.44 -15.08 -1.01
N ALA A 100 -10.74 -14.05 -1.47
CA ALA A 100 -10.42 -12.90 -0.64
C ALA A 100 -10.61 -11.60 -1.42
N LEU A 101 -11.09 -10.58 -0.70
CA LEU A 101 -11.36 -9.25 -1.21
C LEU A 101 -10.69 -8.20 -0.33
N LEU A 102 -10.10 -7.20 -0.98
CA LEU A 102 -9.72 -5.94 -0.37
C LEU A 102 -10.26 -4.83 -1.28
N VAL A 103 -11.20 -4.05 -0.76
CA VAL A 103 -11.79 -2.88 -1.42
C VAL A 103 -11.30 -1.64 -0.71
N THR A 104 -10.67 -0.73 -1.45
CA THR A 104 -10.15 0.52 -0.90
C THR A 104 -10.63 1.73 -1.69
N GLU A 105 -10.81 2.86 -1.01
CA GLU A 105 -11.02 4.15 -1.68
C GLU A 105 -9.73 4.57 -2.43
N ASP A 106 -9.89 5.30 -3.53
CA ASP A 106 -8.79 5.97 -4.20
C ASP A 106 -8.14 7.02 -3.29
N MET A 107 -6.81 7.13 -3.37
CA MET A 107 -6.06 8.17 -2.66
C MET A 107 -6.11 9.47 -3.48
N ALA A 108 -7.28 10.12 -3.50
CA ALA A 108 -7.55 11.27 -4.34
C ALA A 108 -6.50 12.39 -4.17
N GLY A 109 -5.93 12.84 -5.28
CA GLY A 109 -4.90 13.87 -5.34
C GLY A 109 -3.48 13.39 -5.02
N PHE A 110 -3.29 12.11 -4.69
CA PHE A 110 -1.96 11.52 -4.60
C PHE A 110 -1.52 10.96 -5.95
N ILE A 111 -0.24 11.10 -6.25
CA ILE A 111 0.44 10.43 -7.37
C ILE A 111 1.65 9.67 -6.83
N SER A 112 2.15 8.70 -7.59
CA SER A 112 3.41 8.06 -7.21
C SER A 112 4.53 9.11 -7.21
N ILE A 113 5.50 9.00 -6.31
CA ILE A 113 6.64 9.92 -6.29
C ILE A 113 7.42 9.86 -7.61
N ALA A 114 7.40 8.71 -8.29
CA ALA A 114 8.00 8.56 -9.61
C ALA A 114 7.29 9.47 -10.63
N ASP A 115 5.96 9.48 -10.67
CA ASP A 115 5.19 10.39 -11.53
C ASP A 115 5.37 11.85 -11.13
N TRP A 116 5.51 12.14 -9.83
CA TRP A 116 5.81 13.49 -9.36
C TRP A 116 7.14 14.00 -9.91
N TYR A 117 8.20 13.18 -9.87
CA TYR A 117 9.50 13.52 -10.46
C TYR A 117 9.44 13.61 -11.98
N ALA A 118 8.66 12.75 -12.65
CA ALA A 118 8.44 12.86 -14.09
C ALA A 118 7.80 14.21 -14.47
N ARG A 119 6.80 14.66 -13.70
CA ARG A 119 6.19 16.00 -13.87
C ARG A 119 7.18 17.11 -13.56
N HIS A 120 7.94 16.99 -12.47
CA HIS A 120 8.96 17.97 -12.07
C HIS A 120 10.04 18.15 -13.14
N ALA A 121 10.40 17.09 -13.87
CA ALA A 121 11.38 17.16 -14.96
C ALA A 121 10.87 17.96 -16.18
N VAL A 122 9.54 18.01 -16.41
CA VAL A 122 8.92 18.75 -17.52
C VAL A 122 8.52 20.17 -17.10
N SER A 123 7.92 20.30 -15.91
CA SER A 123 7.50 21.56 -15.32
C SER A 123 7.96 21.59 -13.85
N PRO A 124 9.11 22.21 -13.57
CA PRO A 124 9.70 22.21 -12.24
C PRO A 124 8.81 22.88 -11.18
N TYR A 125 8.35 22.09 -10.22
CA TYR A 125 7.86 22.59 -8.93
C TYR A 125 8.92 23.45 -8.22
N SER A 126 8.49 24.41 -7.41
CA SER A 126 9.41 25.23 -6.62
C SER A 126 10.19 24.41 -5.59
N ASP A 127 11.32 24.95 -5.14
CA ASP A 127 12.15 24.31 -4.11
C ASP A 127 11.37 24.12 -2.81
N GLU A 128 10.50 25.05 -2.43
CA GLU A 128 9.67 24.95 -1.24
C GLU A 128 8.71 23.76 -1.30
N VAL A 129 8.08 23.55 -2.47
CA VAL A 129 7.18 22.40 -2.70
C VAL A 129 7.98 21.11 -2.66
N ARG A 130 9.16 21.06 -3.29
CA ARG A 130 10.05 19.90 -3.23
C ARG A 130 10.45 19.58 -1.80
N GLN A 131 10.94 20.56 -1.03
CA GLN A 131 11.37 20.34 0.36
C GLN A 131 10.21 19.91 1.27
N ALA A 132 9.02 20.49 1.09
CA ALA A 132 7.82 20.07 1.83
C ALA A 132 7.45 18.61 1.53
N MET A 133 7.54 18.19 0.25
CA MET A 133 7.33 16.81 -0.17
C MET A 133 8.34 15.86 0.47
N LEU A 134 9.65 16.17 0.41
CA LEU A 134 10.70 15.34 1.01
C LEU A 134 10.49 15.16 2.52
N LYS A 135 10.10 16.24 3.22
CA LYS A 135 9.75 16.19 4.65
C LYS A 135 8.52 15.32 4.91
N ALA A 136 7.50 15.38 4.06
CA ALA A 136 6.32 14.54 4.18
C ALA A 136 6.66 13.05 4.01
N VAL A 137 7.50 12.70 3.02
CA VAL A 137 7.99 11.33 2.81
C VAL A 137 8.77 10.83 4.04
N ALA A 138 9.66 11.66 4.58
CA ALA A 138 10.41 11.34 5.79
C ALA A 138 9.48 11.04 6.97
N LEU A 139 8.44 11.86 7.16
CA LEU A 139 7.44 11.67 8.21
C LEU A 139 6.63 10.38 8.01
N ALA A 140 6.26 10.03 6.78
CA ALA A 140 5.56 8.79 6.48
C ALA A 140 6.40 7.56 6.88
N PHE A 141 7.67 7.52 6.50
CA PHE A 141 8.61 6.48 6.96
C PHE A 141 8.75 6.48 8.48
N LYS A 142 8.86 7.65 9.13
CA LYS A 142 9.03 7.75 10.59
C LYS A 142 7.86 7.09 11.32
N LYS A 143 6.64 7.37 10.87
CA LYS A 143 5.40 6.81 11.41
C LYS A 143 5.34 5.29 11.20
N MET A 144 5.64 4.78 10.00
CA MET A 144 5.68 3.34 9.74
C MET A 144 6.71 2.62 10.62
N HIS A 145 7.92 3.15 10.68
CA HIS A 145 9.01 2.55 11.45
C HIS A 145 8.78 2.64 12.96
N SER A 146 7.97 3.59 13.45
CA SER A 146 7.67 3.74 14.88
C SER A 146 6.98 2.52 15.49
N VAL A 147 6.25 1.74 14.67
CA VAL A 147 5.61 0.48 15.08
C VAL A 147 6.44 -0.76 14.73
N ASN A 148 7.75 -0.59 14.54
CA ASN A 148 8.72 -1.61 14.15
C ASN A 148 8.37 -2.32 12.84
N ARG A 149 7.68 -1.64 11.94
CA ARG A 149 7.19 -2.21 10.69
C ARG A 149 8.01 -1.72 9.52
N GLN A 150 8.25 -2.62 8.56
CA GLN A 150 8.82 -2.28 7.26
C GLN A 150 7.77 -2.41 6.15
N HIS A 151 7.94 -1.69 5.06
CA HIS A 151 7.21 -1.86 3.82
C HIS A 151 7.51 -3.23 3.20
N GLY A 152 8.79 -3.62 3.15
CA GLY A 152 9.24 -4.93 2.68
C GLY A 152 9.28 -5.14 1.16
N CYS A 153 8.66 -4.24 0.41
CA CYS A 153 8.78 -4.10 -1.05
C CYS A 153 8.95 -2.61 -1.40
N CYS A 154 9.88 -1.93 -0.72
CA CYS A 154 9.99 -0.47 -0.77
C CYS A 154 10.60 -0.01 -2.10
N TYR A 155 9.76 0.27 -3.09
CA TYR A 155 10.15 0.86 -4.38
C TYR A 155 9.52 2.24 -4.52
N VAL A 156 10.14 3.09 -5.33
CA VAL A 156 9.68 4.47 -5.56
C VAL A 156 8.19 4.53 -5.95
N ARG A 157 7.73 3.64 -6.82
CA ARG A 157 6.32 3.57 -7.28
C ARG A 157 5.31 3.29 -6.16
N HIS A 158 5.74 2.82 -5.00
CA HIS A 158 4.87 2.53 -3.86
C HIS A 158 4.82 3.68 -2.85
N ILE A 159 5.61 4.72 -3.06
CA ILE A 159 5.57 5.96 -2.28
C ILE A 159 4.65 6.92 -3.02
N TYR A 160 3.60 7.37 -2.35
CA TYR A 160 2.61 8.28 -2.92
C TYR A 160 2.70 9.63 -2.23
N VAL A 161 2.65 10.69 -3.02
CA VAL A 161 2.78 12.07 -2.55
C VAL A 161 1.64 12.93 -3.07
N LYS A 162 1.22 13.87 -2.24
CA LYS A 162 0.32 14.96 -2.59
C LYS A 162 1.02 16.27 -2.24
N THR A 163 1.14 17.17 -3.21
CA THR A 163 1.90 18.43 -3.05
C THR A 163 1.06 19.68 -3.28
N GLU A 164 -0.19 19.52 -3.75
CA GLU A 164 -1.17 20.61 -3.79
C GLU A 164 -1.64 20.93 -2.38
N GLY A 165 -1.37 22.17 -1.94
CA GLY A 165 -1.65 22.61 -0.57
C GLY A 165 -0.64 22.05 0.42
N LYS A 166 -1.11 21.37 1.47
CA LYS A 166 -0.23 20.77 2.48
C LYS A 166 0.39 19.49 1.91
N ALA A 167 1.71 19.45 1.88
CA ALA A 167 2.44 18.27 1.43
C ALA A 167 2.18 17.06 2.34
N GLU A 168 1.82 15.94 1.72
CA GLU A 168 1.48 14.69 2.39
C GLU A 168 2.11 13.51 1.64
N ALA A 169 2.45 12.46 2.37
CA ALA A 169 2.99 11.24 1.79
C ALA A 169 2.45 9.98 2.49
N GLY A 170 2.33 8.91 1.72
CA GLY A 170 1.79 7.63 2.14
C GLY A 170 2.37 6.48 1.34
N PHE A 171 1.87 5.28 1.61
CA PHE A 171 2.33 4.06 0.95
C PHE A 171 1.18 3.24 0.38
N LEU A 172 1.42 2.66 -0.79
CA LEU A 172 0.60 1.61 -1.41
C LEU A 172 1.37 0.29 -1.45
N ASP A 173 0.68 -0.80 -1.82
CA ASP A 173 1.26 -2.15 -1.92
C ASP A 173 1.94 -2.63 -0.63
N LEU A 174 1.11 -2.91 0.37
CA LEU A 174 1.53 -3.34 1.70
C LEU A 174 1.53 -4.86 1.87
N GLU A 175 1.39 -5.62 0.77
CA GLU A 175 1.29 -7.07 0.79
C GLU A 175 2.53 -7.73 1.43
N LYS A 176 3.73 -7.20 1.14
CA LYS A 176 5.00 -7.73 1.67
C LYS A 176 5.41 -7.13 3.01
N SER A 177 4.59 -6.21 3.55
CA SER A 177 4.88 -5.56 4.82
C SER A 177 4.88 -6.56 5.97
N ARG A 178 5.81 -6.34 6.91
CA ARG A 178 5.97 -7.17 8.10
C ARG A 178 6.58 -6.37 9.23
N ARG A 179 6.28 -6.79 10.46
CA ARG A 179 6.98 -6.31 11.64
C ARG A 179 8.37 -6.92 11.73
N ARG A 180 9.28 -6.16 12.31
CA ARG A 180 10.61 -6.57 12.73
C ARG A 180 10.70 -6.53 14.24
N LEU A 181 11.62 -7.31 14.80
CA LEU A 181 11.87 -7.30 16.24
C LEU A 181 12.43 -5.96 16.71
N ARG A 182 13.21 -5.30 15.86
CA ARG A 182 13.83 -4.01 16.15
C ARG A 182 13.55 -3.01 15.04
N ARG A 183 13.39 -1.75 15.42
CA ARG A 183 13.13 -0.62 14.52
C ARG A 183 14.25 -0.44 13.49
N ASP A 184 15.51 -0.50 13.92
CA ASP A 184 16.68 -0.37 13.04
C ASP A 184 16.67 -1.38 11.89
N LYS A 185 16.21 -2.62 12.15
CA LYS A 185 16.11 -3.65 11.11
C LYS A 185 15.02 -3.35 10.09
N ALA A 186 13.93 -2.67 10.48
CA ALA A 186 12.92 -2.21 9.54
C ALA A 186 13.48 -1.09 8.65
N ILE A 187 14.04 -0.06 9.28
CA ILE A 187 14.65 1.09 8.60
C ILE A 187 15.70 0.64 7.58
N ASN A 188 16.69 -0.13 8.05
CA ASN A 188 17.81 -0.58 7.23
C ASN A 188 17.36 -1.49 6.07
N HIS A 189 16.25 -2.19 6.21
CA HIS A 189 15.73 -3.01 5.12
C HIS A 189 15.11 -2.13 4.05
N ASP A 190 14.17 -1.25 4.41
CA ASP A 190 13.45 -0.44 3.44
C ASP A 190 14.36 0.55 2.75
N PHE A 191 15.24 1.24 3.49
CA PHE A 191 16.17 2.21 2.90
C PHE A 191 17.15 1.53 1.95
N ARG A 192 17.77 0.40 2.35
CA ARG A 192 18.66 -0.36 1.45
C ARG A 192 17.94 -0.87 0.22
N GLN A 193 16.66 -1.27 0.33
CA GLN A 193 15.89 -1.74 -0.81
C GLN A 193 15.57 -0.59 -1.77
N LEU A 194 15.16 0.57 -1.26
CA LEU A 194 14.85 1.74 -2.05
C LEU A 194 16.10 2.29 -2.74
N GLU A 195 17.24 2.34 -2.05
CA GLU A 195 18.52 2.81 -2.59
C GLU A 195 19.04 1.98 -3.78
N LYS A 196 18.61 0.72 -3.91
CA LYS A 196 18.92 -0.11 -5.08
C LYS A 196 18.15 0.29 -6.34
N TYR A 197 16.98 0.89 -6.17
CA TYR A 197 16.04 1.24 -7.24
C TYR A 197 15.50 2.66 -7.01
N LEU A 198 16.43 3.58 -6.78
CA LEU A 198 16.12 4.94 -6.29
C LEU A 198 15.58 5.85 -7.40
N GLU A 199 15.93 5.59 -8.66
CA GLU A 199 15.42 6.36 -9.79
C GLU A 199 13.88 6.35 -9.83
N PRO A 200 13.23 7.50 -10.06
CA PRO A 200 13.81 8.77 -10.52
C PRO A 200 14.21 9.75 -9.40
N ILE A 201 14.20 9.35 -8.13
CA ILE A 201 14.55 10.24 -7.00
C ILE A 201 16.05 10.59 -7.07
N PRO A 202 16.43 11.89 -7.15
CA PRO A 202 17.82 12.30 -7.06
C PRO A 202 18.46 11.86 -5.74
N LYS A 203 19.74 11.44 -5.77
CA LYS A 203 20.46 11.03 -4.55
C LYS A 203 20.46 12.14 -3.48
N ALA A 204 20.62 13.40 -3.88
CA ALA A 204 20.60 14.54 -2.96
C ALA A 204 19.26 14.67 -2.22
N ASP A 205 18.15 14.49 -2.94
CA ASP A 205 16.81 14.51 -2.35
C ASP A 205 16.61 13.33 -1.39
N TRP A 206 17.13 12.15 -1.72
CA TRP A 206 17.07 11.00 -0.81
C TRP A 206 17.90 11.19 0.45
N GLU A 207 19.11 11.75 0.35
CA GLU A 207 19.90 12.13 1.53
C GLU A 207 19.17 13.17 2.39
N GLN A 208 18.45 14.11 1.76
CA GLN A 208 17.64 15.09 2.46
C GLN A 208 16.43 14.45 3.17
N VAL A 209 15.76 13.46 2.55
CA VAL A 209 14.70 12.66 3.20
C VAL A 209 15.26 11.93 4.42
N LYS A 210 16.44 11.31 4.32
CA LYS A 210 17.10 10.67 5.46
C LYS A 210 17.44 11.67 6.56
N ALA A 211 17.99 12.84 6.21
CA ALA A 211 18.28 13.89 7.18
C ALA A 211 17.04 14.32 7.95
N TYR A 212 15.93 14.59 7.24
CA TYR A 212 14.64 14.89 7.88
C TYR A 212 14.13 13.74 8.75
N TYR A 213 14.26 12.50 8.29
CA TYR A 213 13.83 11.33 9.03
C TYR A 213 14.58 11.18 10.37
N TYR A 214 15.89 11.46 10.39
CA TYR A 214 16.70 11.34 11.60
C TYR A 214 16.58 12.55 12.54
N ALA A 215 16.19 13.72 12.03
CA ALA A 215 15.99 14.93 12.83
C ALA A 215 14.62 15.00 13.56
N MET A 216 13.60 14.26 13.08
CA MET A 216 12.28 14.13 13.72
C MET A 216 12.31 13.20 14.93
#